data_AF-A0A2D7ZRD2-F1
#
_entry.id   AF-A0A2D7ZRD2-F1
#
_cell.length_a   1.000
_cell.length_b   1.000
_cell.length_c   1.000
_cell.angle_alpha   90.00
_cell.angle_beta   90.00
_cell.angle_gamma   90.00
#
_symmetry.space_group_name_H-M   'P 1'
#
loop_
_entity.id
_entity.type
_entity.pdbx_description
1 polymer ?
#
loop_
_entity_poly.entity_id
_entity_poly.type
_entity_poly.pdbx_seq_one_letter_code
_entity_poly.pdbx_strand_id
1 'polypeptide(L)'
;CQGIVNVSSPHLFELFTPGVLSLLGVLVLTEPWWGRGLRASNKPTVVFSWLFGLTVLFCFVFTSWQGPSSWTYRVDTASVLTWFEHVVFTGLYPIVPWFVFASFGATVAVLSTPQRHAFFRTVSVIGLTVSLAILVRSQRTNQVWALPTGNAALTFFPANAPFLIAAMTGVAMLWWCLERFRFADRLSSLGRVSLTVYVLHFVPFALFHQAETLHGWSPASTAGVVLGYTVGWIVLGTWLAQRAPRFTIESWMKRREPS
;
A
#
# COMPACT_ATOMS: atom_id res chain seq x y z
N CYS A 1 3.58 15.14 7.23
CA CYS A 1 2.37 14.29 7.32
C CYS A 1 2.61 13.01 8.12
N GLN A 2 3.68 12.22 7.89
CA GLN A 2 3.91 10.98 8.66
C GLN A 2 3.95 11.20 10.18
N GLY A 3 4.66 12.21 10.67
CA GLY A 3 4.69 12.51 12.12
C GLY A 3 3.31 12.78 12.74
N ILE A 4 2.39 13.40 11.99
CA ILE A 4 1.01 13.63 12.46
C ILE A 4 0.28 12.29 12.63
N VAL A 5 0.46 11.37 11.69
CA VAL A 5 -0.10 10.01 11.78
C VAL A 5 0.44 9.29 13.01
N ASN A 6 1.77 9.35 13.22
CA ASN A 6 2.41 8.69 14.35
C ASN A 6 1.90 9.24 15.70
N VAL A 7 1.83 10.58 15.84
CA VAL A 7 1.28 11.23 17.05
C VAL A 7 -0.19 10.88 17.28
N SER A 8 -0.98 10.71 16.21
CA SER A 8 -2.40 10.38 16.30
C SER A 8 -2.66 8.91 16.64
N SER A 9 -1.65 8.04 16.54
CA SER A 9 -1.76 6.60 16.79
C SER A 9 -0.52 6.06 17.53
N PRO A 10 -0.25 6.55 18.76
CA PRO A 10 0.97 6.19 19.50
C PRO A 10 0.97 4.73 19.99
N HIS A 11 -0.19 4.06 19.99
CA HIS A 11 -0.31 2.62 20.25
C HIS A 11 0.21 1.77 19.09
N LEU A 12 0.39 2.35 17.90
CA LEU A 12 0.88 1.65 16.70
C LEU A 12 2.30 2.05 16.32
N PHE A 13 2.66 3.32 16.49
CA PHE A 13 3.90 3.89 15.93
C PHE A 13 4.66 4.72 16.95
N GLU A 14 6.00 4.64 16.87
CA GLU A 14 6.88 5.63 17.48
C GLU A 14 6.85 6.93 16.67
N LEU A 15 7.21 8.04 17.31
CA LEU A 15 7.12 9.37 16.70
C LEU A 15 7.83 9.46 15.33
N PHE A 16 9.00 8.83 15.21
CA PHE A 16 9.84 8.88 14.01
C PHE A 16 9.71 7.65 13.09
N THR A 17 8.82 6.71 13.39
CA THR A 17 8.61 5.53 12.55
C THR A 17 8.29 5.95 11.10
N PRO A 18 9.09 5.55 10.10
CA PRO A 18 8.73 5.77 8.72
C PRO A 18 7.54 4.86 8.34
N GLY A 19 6.58 5.42 7.61
CA GLY A 19 5.39 4.71 7.15
C GLY A 19 5.12 4.94 5.68
N VAL A 20 3.89 4.67 5.24
CA VAL A 20 3.53 4.80 3.81
C VAL A 20 3.69 6.23 3.29
N LEU A 21 3.52 7.27 4.12
CA LEU A 21 3.73 8.64 3.66
C LEU A 21 5.22 8.96 3.47
N SER A 22 6.09 8.35 4.28
CA SER A 22 7.53 8.40 4.05
C SER A 22 7.88 7.67 2.75
N LEU A 23 7.33 6.48 2.52
CA LEU A 23 7.49 5.74 1.26
C LEU A 23 7.08 6.57 0.05
N LEU A 24 5.88 7.16 0.07
CA LEU A 24 5.39 8.01 -1.03
C LEU A 24 6.32 9.19 -1.27
N GLY A 25 6.78 9.87 -0.21
CA GLY A 25 7.73 10.97 -0.31
C GLY A 25 9.04 10.53 -0.97
N VAL A 26 9.61 9.41 -0.52
CA VAL A 26 10.85 8.87 -1.08
C VAL A 26 10.67 8.42 -2.53
N LEU A 27 9.56 7.77 -2.86
CA LEU A 27 9.24 7.36 -4.22
C LEU A 27 9.16 8.55 -5.18
N VAL A 28 8.53 9.65 -4.76
CA VAL A 28 8.46 10.89 -5.55
C VAL A 28 9.85 11.49 -5.74
N LEU A 29 10.65 11.61 -4.67
CA LEU A 29 12.00 12.18 -4.75
C LEU A 29 12.95 11.34 -5.61
N THR A 30 12.77 10.02 -5.63
CA THR A 30 13.62 9.07 -6.37
C THR A 30 13.06 8.71 -7.75
N GLU A 31 11.87 9.20 -8.10
CA GLU A 31 11.16 8.93 -9.36
C GLU A 31 12.01 9.16 -10.62
N PRO A 32 12.86 10.22 -10.70
CA PRO A 32 13.70 10.44 -11.86
C PRO A 32 14.69 9.29 -12.15
N TRP A 33 15.02 8.48 -11.15
CA TRP A 33 15.99 7.39 -11.27
C TRP A 33 15.32 6.09 -11.71
N TRP A 34 14.25 5.67 -11.04
CA TRP A 34 13.58 4.39 -11.35
C TRP A 34 12.51 4.53 -12.44
N GLY A 35 11.87 5.69 -12.58
CA GLY A 35 10.76 5.92 -13.52
C GLY A 35 11.20 6.17 -14.97
N ARG A 36 12.44 6.64 -15.18
CA ARG A 36 12.96 6.99 -16.52
C ARG A 36 12.94 5.79 -17.47
N GLY A 37 13.35 4.61 -17.00
CA GLY A 37 13.36 3.39 -17.82
C GLY A 37 11.97 2.94 -18.25
N LEU A 38 10.94 3.18 -17.44
CA LEU A 38 9.56 2.85 -17.76
C LEU A 38 8.98 3.80 -18.81
N ARG A 39 9.23 5.11 -18.67
CA ARG A 39 8.72 6.14 -19.59
C ARG A 39 9.38 6.12 -20.96
N ALA A 40 10.68 5.85 -21.02
CA ALA A 40 11.43 5.86 -22.27
C ALA A 40 11.36 4.53 -23.04
N SER A 41 10.82 3.47 -22.43
CA SER A 41 10.78 2.14 -23.05
C SER A 41 9.61 2.00 -24.02
N ASN A 42 9.89 1.44 -25.20
CA ASN A 42 8.85 0.99 -26.14
C ASN A 42 8.10 -0.26 -25.66
N LYS A 43 8.56 -0.92 -24.58
CA LYS A 43 7.97 -2.13 -23.99
C LYS A 43 7.85 -1.99 -22.46
N PRO A 44 7.03 -1.05 -21.96
CA PRO A 44 6.96 -0.75 -20.52
C PRO A 44 6.47 -1.93 -19.67
N THR A 45 5.63 -2.81 -20.22
CA THR A 45 5.19 -4.04 -19.52
C THR A 45 6.33 -5.03 -19.29
N VAL A 46 7.28 -5.14 -20.23
CA VAL A 46 8.46 -6.02 -20.09
C VAL A 46 9.40 -5.47 -19.02
N VAL A 47 9.64 -4.16 -19.01
CA VAL A 47 10.45 -3.50 -17.98
C VAL A 47 9.81 -3.70 -16.61
N PHE A 48 8.50 -3.51 -16.49
CA PHE A 48 7.79 -3.79 -15.25
C PHE A 48 7.93 -5.25 -14.81
N SER A 49 7.71 -6.22 -15.71
CA SER A 49 7.83 -7.63 -15.38
C SER A 49 9.23 -8.00 -14.87
N TRP A 50 10.28 -7.39 -15.43
CA TRP A 50 11.65 -7.54 -14.91
C TRP A 50 11.81 -6.94 -13.52
N LEU A 51 11.37 -5.70 -13.30
CA LEU A 51 11.46 -5.06 -11.98
C LEU A 51 10.68 -5.84 -10.92
N PHE A 52 9.48 -6.29 -11.26
CA PHE A 52 8.65 -7.10 -10.38
C PHE A 52 9.29 -8.47 -10.10
N GLY A 53 9.77 -9.15 -11.14
CA GLY A 53 10.46 -10.44 -11.01
C GLY A 53 11.73 -10.36 -10.16
N LEU A 54 12.55 -9.32 -10.35
CA LEU A 54 13.74 -9.06 -9.52
C LEU A 54 13.37 -8.77 -8.07
N THR A 55 12.27 -8.05 -7.82
CA THR A 55 11.81 -7.77 -6.45
C THR A 55 11.29 -9.03 -5.77
N VAL A 56 10.51 -9.84 -6.47
CA VAL A 56 10.03 -11.14 -5.98
C VAL A 56 11.21 -12.07 -5.68
N LEU A 57 12.20 -12.12 -6.57
CA LEU A 57 13.44 -12.88 -6.37
C LEU A 57 14.21 -12.36 -5.15
N PHE A 58 14.33 -11.04 -5.01
CA PHE A 58 14.97 -10.41 -3.86
C PHE A 58 14.29 -10.82 -2.55
N CYS A 59 12.96 -10.69 -2.47
CA CYS A 59 12.19 -11.08 -1.28
C CYS A 59 12.30 -12.56 -0.96
N PHE A 60 12.57 -13.41 -1.96
CA PHE A 60 12.75 -14.85 -1.78
C PHE A 60 14.17 -15.22 -1.33
N VAL A 61 15.19 -14.59 -1.90
CA VAL A 61 16.62 -14.90 -1.64
C VAL A 61 17.15 -14.17 -0.42
N PHE A 62 16.80 -12.90 -0.26
CA PHE A 62 17.31 -12.01 0.79
C PHE A 62 16.27 -11.78 1.89
N THR A 63 15.65 -12.87 2.37
CA THR A 63 14.64 -12.81 3.45
C THR A 63 15.20 -12.19 4.74
N SER A 64 16.44 -12.51 5.10
CA SER A 64 17.11 -11.98 6.29
C SER A 64 17.34 -10.47 6.26
N TRP A 65 17.46 -9.87 5.08
CA TRP A 65 17.68 -8.42 4.93
C TRP A 65 16.44 -7.60 5.29
N GLN A 66 15.25 -8.22 5.26
CA GLN A 66 13.99 -7.56 5.59
C GLN A 66 13.69 -7.55 7.10
N GLY A 67 14.58 -8.13 7.90
CA GLY A 67 14.50 -8.19 9.35
C GLY A 67 13.37 -9.08 9.90
N PRO A 68 13.28 -9.22 11.24
CA PRO A 68 12.24 -9.97 11.92
C PRO A 68 10.81 -9.48 11.62
N SER A 69 9.82 -10.35 11.80
CA SER A 69 8.40 -10.03 11.59
C SER A 69 7.73 -9.36 12.80
N SER A 70 8.42 -9.19 13.93
CA SER A 70 7.83 -8.59 15.13
C SER A 70 7.46 -7.11 14.88
N TRP A 71 6.30 -6.70 15.39
CA TRP A 71 5.80 -5.33 15.22
C TRP A 71 6.77 -4.30 15.78
N THR A 72 7.22 -4.51 17.03
CA THR A 72 8.15 -3.61 17.74
C THR A 72 9.43 -3.35 16.94
N TYR A 73 10.03 -4.39 16.36
CA TYR A 73 11.25 -4.23 15.55
C TYR A 73 11.03 -3.33 14.34
N ARG A 74 9.81 -3.27 13.78
CA ARG A 74 9.50 -2.50 12.56
C ARG A 74 9.12 -1.05 12.82
N VAL A 75 8.79 -0.72 14.07
CA VAL A 75 8.35 0.63 14.47
C VAL A 75 9.37 1.34 15.34
N ASP A 76 10.14 0.60 16.14
CA ASP A 76 11.18 1.16 16.99
C ASP A 76 12.29 1.82 16.16
N THR A 77 12.36 3.15 16.26
CA THR A 77 13.27 3.97 15.46
C THR A 77 14.23 4.73 16.38
N ALA A 78 15.10 3.98 17.05
CA ALA A 78 16.02 4.50 18.05
C ALA A 78 17.13 5.42 17.49
N SER A 79 17.43 5.34 16.18
CA SER A 79 18.50 6.11 15.56
C SER A 79 18.20 6.51 14.12
N VAL A 80 18.95 7.49 13.60
CA VAL A 80 18.90 7.89 12.19
C VAL A 80 19.27 6.73 11.26
N LEU A 81 20.21 5.87 11.67
CA LEU A 81 20.58 4.68 10.89
C LEU A 81 19.41 3.71 10.79
N THR A 82 18.76 3.40 11.91
CA THR A 82 17.56 2.54 11.96
C THR A 82 16.43 3.14 11.11
N TRP A 83 16.28 4.46 11.10
CA TRP A 83 15.33 5.13 10.23
C TRP A 83 15.59 4.85 8.75
N PHE A 84 16.85 4.94 8.30
CA PHE A 84 17.22 4.61 6.92
C PHE A 84 17.01 3.12 6.61
N GLU A 85 17.38 2.23 7.53
CA GLU A 85 17.11 0.79 7.38
C GLU A 85 15.62 0.52 7.22
N HIS A 86 14.78 1.16 8.02
CA HIS A 86 13.32 1.03 7.94
C HIS A 86 12.75 1.57 6.64
N VAL A 87 13.29 2.69 6.13
CA VAL A 87 12.89 3.25 4.85
C VAL A 87 13.30 2.35 3.69
N VAL A 88 14.43 1.65 3.76
CA VAL A 88 14.92 0.88 2.60
C VAL A 88 14.48 -0.58 2.63
N PHE A 89 14.50 -1.26 3.78
CA PHE A 89 14.32 -2.71 3.88
C PHE A 89 13.45 -3.23 5.03
N THR A 90 13.53 -2.65 6.23
CA THR A 90 13.07 -3.35 7.45
C THR A 90 11.77 -2.81 8.06
N GLY A 91 11.29 -1.64 7.64
CA GLY A 91 10.15 -0.98 8.26
C GLY A 91 8.80 -1.60 7.89
N LEU A 92 7.71 -0.87 8.15
CA LEU A 92 6.38 -1.27 7.72
C LEU A 92 6.20 -1.11 6.20
N TYR A 93 6.70 0.00 5.64
CA TYR A 93 6.56 0.34 4.23
C TYR A 93 7.93 0.74 3.61
N PRO A 94 8.93 -0.16 3.60
CA PRO A 94 10.23 0.12 2.98
C PRO A 94 10.13 0.30 1.46
N ILE A 95 11.09 0.97 0.82
CA ILE A 95 11.14 1.09 -0.65
C ILE A 95 11.19 -0.29 -1.29
N VAL A 96 12.04 -1.20 -0.78
CA VAL A 96 12.05 -2.59 -1.21
C VAL A 96 11.24 -3.40 -0.20
N PRO A 97 10.14 -4.05 -0.60
CA PRO A 97 9.71 -4.29 -1.99
C PRO A 97 8.67 -3.31 -2.55
N TRP A 98 8.15 -2.37 -1.77
CA TRP A 98 6.91 -1.66 -2.10
C TRP A 98 6.96 -0.77 -3.36
N PHE A 99 8.15 -0.42 -3.86
CA PHE A 99 8.32 0.37 -5.08
C PHE A 99 7.63 -0.26 -6.31
N VAL A 100 7.39 -1.58 -6.31
CA VAL A 100 6.73 -2.27 -7.43
C VAL A 100 5.30 -1.79 -7.67
N PHE A 101 4.62 -1.25 -6.67
CA PHE A 101 3.27 -0.70 -6.86
C PHE A 101 3.32 0.67 -7.55
N ALA A 102 4.34 1.48 -7.27
CA ALA A 102 4.58 2.72 -7.98
C ALA A 102 5.01 2.47 -9.43
N SER A 103 5.88 1.47 -9.65
CA SER A 103 6.26 1.06 -11.01
C SER A 103 5.07 0.53 -11.81
N PHE A 104 4.18 -0.26 -11.19
CA PHE A 104 2.92 -0.69 -11.80
C PHE A 104 2.07 0.50 -12.22
N GLY A 105 1.85 1.48 -11.32
CA GLY A 105 1.10 2.69 -11.63
C GLY A 105 1.72 3.50 -12.78
N ALA A 106 3.05 3.64 -12.79
CA ALA A 106 3.77 4.30 -13.88
C ALA A 106 3.63 3.55 -15.22
N THR A 107 3.66 2.22 -15.20
CA THR A 107 3.38 1.40 -16.40
C THR A 107 1.96 1.61 -16.90
N VAL A 108 0.97 1.58 -16.00
CA VAL A 108 -0.43 1.84 -16.36
C VAL A 108 -0.59 3.20 -17.03
N ALA A 109 0.07 4.24 -16.51
CA ALA A 109 -0.04 5.60 -17.03
C ALA A 109 0.44 5.77 -18.48
N VAL A 110 1.40 4.96 -18.95
CA VAL A 110 1.97 5.07 -20.31
C VAL A 110 1.32 4.12 -21.32
N LEU A 111 0.53 3.15 -20.87
CA LEU A 111 -0.12 2.18 -21.74
C LEU A 111 -1.42 2.73 -22.33
N SER A 112 -1.66 2.43 -23.60
CA SER A 112 -2.98 2.63 -24.23
C SER A 112 -4.03 1.68 -23.63
N THR A 113 -5.32 2.03 -23.74
CA THR A 113 -6.41 1.23 -23.17
C THR A 113 -6.38 -0.25 -23.59
N PRO A 114 -6.19 -0.63 -24.87
CA PRO A 114 -6.10 -2.04 -25.25
C PRO A 114 -4.92 -2.76 -24.60
N GLN A 115 -3.77 -2.09 -24.49
CA GLN A 115 -2.58 -2.65 -23.85
C GLN A 115 -2.77 -2.81 -22.34
N ARG A 116 -3.42 -1.85 -21.66
CA ARG A 116 -3.76 -1.94 -20.23
C ARG A 116 -4.66 -3.13 -19.95
N HIS A 117 -5.73 -3.31 -20.73
CA HIS A 117 -6.62 -4.46 -20.58
C HIS A 117 -5.87 -5.79 -20.73
N ALA A 118 -4.99 -5.90 -21.73
CA ALA A 118 -4.17 -7.09 -21.92
C ALA A 118 -3.21 -7.31 -20.74
N PHE A 119 -2.57 -6.24 -20.28
CA PHE A 119 -1.66 -6.27 -19.13
C PHE A 119 -2.36 -6.70 -17.85
N PHE A 120 -3.50 -6.09 -17.50
CA PHE A 120 -4.30 -6.46 -16.32
C PHE A 120 -4.76 -7.90 -16.37
N ARG A 121 -5.25 -8.36 -17.52
CA ARG A 121 -5.66 -9.76 -17.70
C ARG A 121 -4.48 -10.70 -17.45
N THR A 122 -3.32 -10.44 -18.06
CA THR A 122 -2.14 -11.30 -17.93
C THR A 122 -1.65 -11.36 -16.47
N VAL A 123 -1.50 -10.20 -15.81
CA VAL A 123 -1.09 -10.15 -14.39
C VAL A 123 -2.10 -10.87 -13.51
N SER A 124 -3.40 -10.68 -13.75
CA SER A 124 -4.46 -11.33 -12.97
C SER A 124 -4.46 -12.85 -13.14
N VAL A 125 -4.38 -13.35 -14.38
CA VAL A 125 -4.42 -14.79 -14.66
C VAL A 125 -3.19 -15.50 -14.07
N ILE A 126 -1.99 -14.96 -14.32
CA ILE A 126 -0.74 -15.53 -13.78
C ILE A 126 -0.79 -15.49 -12.25
N GLY A 127 -1.14 -14.34 -11.69
CA GLY A 127 -1.15 -14.13 -10.26
C GLY A 127 -2.18 -14.97 -9.50
N LEU A 128 -3.39 -15.15 -10.05
CA LEU A 128 -4.40 -16.08 -9.51
C LEU A 128 -3.92 -17.54 -9.57
N THR A 129 -3.27 -17.93 -10.68
CA THR A 129 -2.73 -19.29 -10.84
C THR A 129 -1.65 -19.57 -9.79
N VAL A 130 -0.72 -18.63 -9.60
CA VAL A 130 0.33 -18.75 -8.58
C VAL A 130 -0.27 -18.72 -7.18
N SER A 131 -1.20 -17.82 -6.89
CA SER A 131 -1.87 -17.74 -5.59
C SER A 131 -2.61 -19.03 -5.26
N LEU A 132 -3.29 -19.65 -6.23
CA LEU A 132 -3.94 -20.95 -6.05
C LEU A 132 -2.93 -22.05 -5.74
N ALA A 133 -1.79 -22.09 -6.44
CA ALA A 133 -0.74 -23.07 -6.17
C ALA A 133 -0.16 -22.91 -4.74
N ILE A 134 0.07 -21.68 -4.29
CA ILE A 134 0.54 -21.42 -2.93
C ILE A 134 -0.55 -21.82 -1.92
N LEU A 135 -1.84 -21.59 -2.21
CA LEU A 135 -2.94 -21.96 -1.32
C LEU A 135 -3.00 -23.48 -1.14
N VAL A 136 -2.93 -24.22 -2.25
CA VAL A 136 -2.87 -25.69 -2.23
C VAL A 136 -1.66 -26.18 -1.43
N ARG A 137 -0.48 -25.56 -1.62
CA ARG A 137 0.71 -25.88 -0.83
C ARG A 137 0.49 -25.63 0.66
N SER A 138 -0.05 -24.47 1.02
CA SER A 138 -0.31 -24.05 2.41
C SER A 138 -1.21 -25.06 3.13
N GLN A 139 -2.26 -25.53 2.46
CA GLN A 139 -3.16 -26.57 2.98
C GLN A 139 -2.43 -27.91 3.17
N ARG A 140 -1.62 -28.33 2.21
CA ARG A 140 -0.84 -29.58 2.30
C ARG A 140 0.20 -29.55 3.41
N THR A 141 0.77 -28.39 3.73
CA THR A 141 1.80 -28.23 4.76
C THR A 141 1.26 -27.76 6.10
N ASN A 142 -0.06 -27.66 6.28
CA ASN A 142 -0.71 -27.08 7.48
C ASN A 142 -0.14 -25.70 7.87
N GLN A 143 0.27 -24.89 6.88
CA GLN A 143 0.73 -23.53 7.11
C GLN A 143 -0.47 -22.58 7.00
N VAL A 144 -0.52 -21.55 7.85
CA VAL A 144 -1.54 -20.50 7.74
C VAL A 144 -1.39 -19.78 6.41
N TRP A 145 -2.50 -19.59 5.70
CA TRP A 145 -2.49 -19.01 4.36
C TRP A 145 -1.93 -17.58 4.34
N ALA A 146 -2.47 -16.70 5.18
CA ALA A 146 -2.06 -15.31 5.24
C ALA A 146 -2.14 -14.77 6.66
N LEU A 147 -1.11 -14.03 7.08
CA LEU A 147 -1.08 -13.28 8.33
C LEU A 147 -0.39 -11.92 8.09
N PRO A 148 -0.70 -10.88 8.88
CA PRO A 148 0.06 -9.63 8.83
C PRO A 148 1.54 -9.86 9.15
N THR A 149 1.82 -10.62 10.21
CA THR A 149 3.16 -10.94 10.72
C THR A 149 3.24 -12.44 11.07
N GLY A 150 4.45 -12.97 11.24
CA GLY A 150 4.67 -14.33 11.75
C GLY A 150 4.80 -15.40 10.67
N ASN A 151 4.38 -16.62 10.99
CA ASN A 151 4.58 -17.80 10.13
C ASN A 151 3.34 -18.08 9.27
N ALA A 152 3.28 -17.47 8.09
CA ALA A 152 2.26 -17.71 7.08
C ALA A 152 2.86 -17.80 5.68
N ALA A 153 2.12 -18.42 4.75
CA ALA A 153 2.53 -18.48 3.35
C ALA A 153 2.61 -17.06 2.76
N LEU A 154 1.65 -16.19 3.08
CA LEU A 154 1.65 -14.76 2.75
C LEU A 154 1.84 -13.94 4.01
N THR A 155 2.87 -13.10 4.03
CA THR A 155 3.12 -12.15 5.12
C THR A 155 3.18 -10.73 4.58
N PHE A 156 2.53 -9.81 5.30
CA PHE A 156 2.56 -8.38 4.98
C PHE A 156 3.81 -7.70 5.57
N PHE A 157 4.27 -8.17 6.74
CA PHE A 157 5.40 -7.63 7.50
C PHE A 157 6.38 -8.75 7.91
N PRO A 158 7.55 -8.87 7.25
CA PRO A 158 7.88 -8.19 6.00
C PRO A 158 7.02 -8.70 4.84
N ALA A 159 6.86 -7.87 3.82
CA ALA A 159 6.13 -8.23 2.61
C ALA A 159 6.89 -9.32 1.86
N ASN A 160 6.39 -10.55 1.88
CA ASN A 160 7.06 -11.67 1.23
C ASN A 160 6.65 -11.83 -0.25
N ALA A 161 7.41 -12.65 -1.00
CA ALA A 161 7.15 -12.90 -2.42
C ALA A 161 5.71 -13.37 -2.72
N PRO A 162 5.16 -14.39 -2.04
CA PRO A 162 3.76 -14.78 -2.16
C PRO A 162 2.77 -13.62 -1.98
N PHE A 163 2.98 -12.80 -0.95
CA PHE A 163 2.13 -11.65 -0.66
C PHE A 163 2.18 -10.62 -1.78
N LEU A 164 3.37 -10.28 -2.30
CA LEU A 164 3.51 -9.33 -3.40
C LEU A 164 2.78 -9.79 -4.66
N ILE A 165 2.83 -11.09 -4.98
CA ILE A 165 2.11 -11.67 -6.11
C ILE A 165 0.60 -11.54 -5.91
N ALA A 166 0.08 -11.95 -4.75
CA ALA A 166 -1.34 -11.85 -4.45
C ALA A 166 -1.82 -10.38 -4.42
N ALA A 167 -1.05 -9.48 -3.82
CA ALA A 167 -1.36 -8.06 -3.77
C ALA A 167 -1.35 -7.43 -5.16
N MET A 168 -0.35 -7.70 -5.99
CA MET A 168 -0.28 -7.22 -7.37
C MET A 168 -1.44 -7.76 -8.23
N THR A 169 -1.83 -9.02 -8.00
CA THR A 169 -3.02 -9.63 -8.60
C THR A 169 -4.27 -8.83 -8.25
N GLY A 170 -4.48 -8.55 -6.96
CA GLY A 170 -5.60 -7.76 -6.47
C GLY A 170 -5.62 -6.35 -7.07
N VAL A 171 -4.47 -5.68 -7.12
CA VAL A 171 -4.33 -4.35 -7.74
C VAL A 171 -4.70 -4.39 -9.22
N ALA A 172 -4.18 -5.35 -9.99
CA ALA A 172 -4.51 -5.48 -11.42
C ALA A 172 -6.00 -5.75 -11.65
N MET A 173 -6.62 -6.62 -10.84
CA MET A 173 -8.05 -6.90 -10.89
C MET A 173 -8.89 -5.66 -10.54
N LEU A 174 -8.50 -4.92 -9.49
CA LEU A 174 -9.18 -3.68 -9.10
C LEU A 174 -9.15 -2.64 -10.22
N TRP A 175 -7.98 -2.41 -10.82
CA TRP A 175 -7.84 -1.53 -11.98
C TRP A 175 -8.70 -2.00 -13.16
N TRP A 176 -8.71 -3.31 -13.43
CA TRP A 176 -9.51 -3.86 -14.51
C TRP A 176 -11.02 -3.68 -14.29
N CYS A 177 -11.50 -3.83 -13.05
CA CYS A 177 -12.87 -3.52 -12.68
C CYS A 177 -13.16 -2.02 -12.81
N LEU A 178 -12.29 -1.16 -12.28
CA LEU A 178 -12.48 0.30 -12.28
C LEU A 178 -12.52 0.89 -13.69
N GLU A 179 -11.78 0.35 -14.67
CA GLU A 179 -11.87 0.81 -16.06
C GLU A 179 -13.18 0.39 -16.75
N ARG A 180 -13.81 -0.70 -16.30
CA ARG A 180 -15.08 -1.20 -16.85
C ARG A 180 -16.29 -0.54 -16.22
N PHE A 181 -16.19 -0.16 -14.94
CA PHE A 181 -17.27 0.46 -14.20
C PHE A 181 -17.07 1.97 -14.12
N ARG A 182 -18.11 2.77 -14.37
CA ARG A 182 -18.12 4.24 -14.13
C ARG A 182 -18.03 4.62 -12.64
N PHE A 183 -17.57 3.71 -11.79
CA PHE A 183 -17.35 3.94 -10.36
C PHE A 183 -16.12 4.84 -10.13
N ALA A 184 -15.14 4.80 -11.05
CA ALA A 184 -13.97 5.67 -11.02
C ALA A 184 -14.35 7.16 -11.07
N ASP A 185 -15.34 7.54 -11.90
CA ASP A 185 -15.81 8.93 -12.00
C ASP A 185 -16.39 9.43 -10.67
N ARG A 186 -17.13 8.57 -9.96
CA ARG A 186 -17.73 8.89 -8.66
C ARG A 186 -16.70 9.01 -7.55
N LEU A 187 -15.68 8.15 -7.57
CA LEU A 187 -14.58 8.17 -6.60
C LEU A 187 -13.50 9.20 -6.91
N SER A 188 -13.50 9.80 -8.11
CA SER A 188 -12.48 10.77 -8.53
C SER A 188 -12.39 11.96 -7.57
N SER A 189 -13.53 12.39 -7.00
CA SER A 189 -13.57 13.46 -6.00
C SER A 189 -12.84 13.05 -4.72
N LEU A 190 -13.08 11.84 -4.23
CA LEU A 190 -12.38 11.28 -3.06
C LEU A 190 -10.87 11.16 -3.31
N GLY A 191 -10.47 10.70 -4.50
CA GLY A 191 -9.06 10.56 -4.88
C GLY A 191 -8.29 11.88 -4.83
N ARG A 192 -8.94 13.02 -5.13
CA ARG A 192 -8.33 14.36 -5.07
C ARG A 192 -8.00 14.84 -3.65
N VAL A 193 -8.59 14.20 -2.63
CA VAL A 193 -8.39 14.53 -1.21
C VAL A 193 -7.88 13.31 -0.41
N SER A 194 -7.23 12.38 -1.10
CA SER A 194 -6.79 11.10 -0.56
C SER A 194 -5.74 11.23 0.55
N LEU A 195 -4.81 12.19 0.48
CA LEU A 195 -3.85 12.49 1.55
C LEU A 195 -4.54 13.08 2.78
N THR A 196 -5.51 13.98 2.59
CA THR A 196 -6.29 14.51 3.72
C THR A 196 -7.06 13.41 4.43
N VAL A 197 -7.79 12.59 3.67
CA VAL A 197 -8.52 11.42 4.20
C VAL A 197 -7.54 10.45 4.88
N TYR A 198 -6.40 10.18 4.25
CA TYR A 198 -5.38 9.31 4.83
C TYR A 198 -4.85 9.83 6.16
N VAL A 199 -4.53 11.11 6.30
CA VAL A 199 -4.03 11.62 7.59
C VAL A 199 -5.13 11.65 8.65
N LEU A 200 -6.33 12.12 8.29
CA LEU A 200 -7.42 12.29 9.25
C LEU A 200 -8.01 10.96 9.72
N HIS A 201 -8.00 9.90 8.90
CA HIS A 201 -8.58 8.61 9.32
C HIS A 201 -7.82 7.93 10.47
N PHE A 202 -6.57 8.31 10.75
CA PHE A 202 -5.83 7.79 11.91
C PHE A 202 -6.26 8.44 13.23
N VAL A 203 -6.83 9.64 13.21
CA VAL A 203 -7.21 10.35 14.45
C VAL A 203 -8.27 9.56 15.24
N PRO A 204 -9.35 9.03 14.63
CA PRO A 204 -10.32 8.21 15.35
C PRO A 204 -9.81 6.81 15.74
N PHE A 205 -8.71 6.31 15.14
CA PHE A 205 -8.28 4.93 15.41
C PHE A 205 -7.85 4.70 16.85
N ALA A 206 -7.22 5.70 17.50
CA ALA A 206 -6.93 5.59 18.93
C ALA A 206 -8.19 5.41 19.78
N LEU A 207 -9.29 6.08 19.41
CA LEU A 207 -10.59 5.96 20.07
C LEU A 207 -11.21 4.58 19.83
N PHE A 208 -11.12 4.06 18.60
CA PHE A 208 -11.61 2.70 18.29
C PHE A 208 -10.79 1.62 19.00
N HIS A 209 -9.47 1.77 19.09
CA HIS A 209 -8.63 0.84 19.85
C HIS A 209 -9.00 0.85 21.34
N GLN A 210 -9.22 2.02 21.93
CA GLN A 210 -9.66 2.11 23.31
C GLN A 210 -11.07 1.52 23.50
N ALA A 211 -12.00 1.77 22.58
CA ALA A 211 -13.34 1.22 22.66
C ALA A 211 -13.35 -0.32 22.50
N GLU A 212 -12.53 -0.86 21.60
CA GLU A 212 -12.39 -2.30 21.40
C GLU A 212 -11.77 -2.98 22.62
N THR A 213 -10.71 -2.42 23.19
CA THR A 213 -10.06 -2.95 24.40
C THR A 213 -10.98 -2.89 25.63
N LEU A 214 -11.82 -1.87 25.76
CA LEU A 214 -12.78 -1.74 26.87
C LEU A 214 -14.02 -2.62 26.71
N HIS A 215 -14.52 -2.80 25.48
CA HIS A 215 -15.81 -3.46 25.22
C HIS A 215 -15.69 -4.85 24.62
N GLY A 216 -14.50 -5.31 24.26
CA GLY A 216 -14.23 -6.66 23.74
C GLY A 216 -15.06 -6.97 22.49
N TRP A 217 -14.87 -6.20 21.43
CA TRP A 217 -15.72 -6.30 20.24
C TRP A 217 -15.65 -7.69 19.62
N SER A 218 -16.83 -8.26 19.33
CA SER A 218 -16.94 -9.46 18.51
C SER A 218 -16.40 -9.23 17.08
N PRO A 219 -15.99 -10.27 16.35
CA PRO A 219 -15.59 -10.14 14.95
C PRO A 219 -16.65 -9.47 14.06
N ALA A 220 -17.93 -9.73 14.32
CA ALA A 220 -19.04 -9.14 13.57
C ALA A 220 -19.20 -7.64 13.84
N SER A 221 -19.08 -7.20 15.10
CA SER A 221 -19.10 -5.78 15.45
C SER A 221 -17.90 -5.05 14.87
N THR A 222 -16.71 -5.64 14.93
CA THR A 222 -15.50 -5.07 14.33
C THR A 222 -15.67 -4.92 12.81
N ALA A 223 -16.19 -5.94 12.13
CA ALA A 223 -16.49 -5.85 10.70
C ALA A 223 -17.50 -4.74 10.38
N GLY A 224 -18.58 -4.63 11.17
CA GLY A 224 -19.59 -3.59 11.01
C GLY A 224 -19.02 -2.17 11.18
N VAL A 225 -18.19 -1.95 12.20
CA VAL A 225 -17.52 -0.67 12.44
C VAL A 225 -16.56 -0.35 11.30
N VAL A 226 -15.73 -1.30 10.87
CA VAL A 226 -14.80 -1.10 9.76
C VAL A 226 -15.54 -0.72 8.48
N LEU A 227 -16.60 -1.44 8.11
CA LEU A 227 -17.41 -1.14 6.93
C LEU A 227 -18.09 0.23 7.02
N GLY A 228 -18.73 0.52 8.15
CA GLY A 228 -19.38 1.81 8.39
C GLY A 228 -18.38 2.96 8.33
N TYR A 229 -17.20 2.78 8.90
CA TYR A 229 -16.11 3.76 8.89
C TYR A 229 -15.57 3.99 7.48
N THR A 230 -15.34 2.92 6.70
CA THR A 230 -14.92 3.03 5.30
C THR A 230 -15.95 3.77 4.46
N VAL A 231 -17.25 3.42 4.55
CA VAL A 231 -18.32 4.11 3.81
C VAL A 231 -18.44 5.57 4.25
N GLY A 232 -18.33 5.84 5.56
CA GLY A 232 -18.33 7.19 6.12
C GLY A 232 -17.24 8.07 5.51
N TRP A 233 -16.02 7.54 5.35
CA TRP A 233 -14.92 8.25 4.69
C TRP A 233 -15.15 8.50 3.21
N ILE A 234 -15.82 7.59 2.50
CA ILE A 234 -16.20 7.83 1.09
C ILE A 234 -17.11 9.06 0.98
N VAL A 235 -18.12 9.14 1.85
CA VAL A 235 -19.07 10.28 1.86
C VAL A 235 -18.36 11.56 2.31
N LEU A 236 -17.67 11.52 3.45
CA LEU A 236 -17.02 12.69 4.04
C LEU A 236 -15.91 13.24 3.13
N GLY A 237 -15.07 12.37 2.56
CA GLY A 237 -14.01 12.78 1.66
C GLY A 237 -14.56 13.36 0.35
N THR A 238 -15.63 12.77 -0.20
CA THR A 238 -16.31 13.33 -1.38
C THR A 238 -16.90 14.72 -1.08
N TRP A 239 -17.56 14.86 0.07
CA TRP A 239 -18.11 16.15 0.52
C TRP A 239 -17.00 17.19 0.70
N LEU A 240 -15.89 16.82 1.35
CA LEU A 240 -14.74 17.71 1.59
C LEU A 240 -14.14 18.19 0.27
N ALA A 241 -13.97 17.28 -0.69
CA ALA A 241 -13.46 17.60 -2.02
C ALA A 241 -14.35 18.57 -2.79
N GLN A 242 -15.68 18.46 -2.66
CA GLN A 242 -16.63 19.24 -3.45
C GLN A 242 -17.00 20.58 -2.79
N ARG A 243 -17.14 20.61 -1.45
CA ARG A 243 -17.69 21.75 -0.72
C ARG A 243 -16.64 22.56 0.03
N ALA A 244 -15.55 21.93 0.44
CA ALA A 244 -14.55 22.53 1.31
C ALA A 244 -13.09 22.25 0.86
N PRO A 245 -12.77 22.30 -0.45
CA PRO A 245 -11.44 21.90 -0.94
C PRO A 245 -10.32 22.73 -0.32
N ARG A 246 -10.55 24.00 -0.03
CA ARG A 246 -9.54 24.92 0.53
C ARG A 246 -8.91 24.46 1.85
N PHE A 247 -9.61 23.62 2.62
CA PHE A 247 -9.19 23.09 3.92
C PHE A 247 -8.43 21.75 3.82
N THR A 248 -8.26 21.21 2.61
CA THR A 248 -7.52 19.97 2.39
C THR A 248 -6.01 20.20 2.42
N ILE A 249 -5.26 19.19 2.89
CA ILE A 249 -3.79 19.17 2.87
C ILE A 249 -3.30 19.33 1.43
N GLU A 250 -3.94 18.69 0.46
CA GLU A 250 -3.60 18.79 -0.97
C GLU A 250 -3.70 20.22 -1.48
N SER A 251 -4.77 20.94 -1.13
CA SER A 251 -4.90 22.35 -1.53
C SER A 251 -3.88 23.25 -0.84
N TRP A 252 -3.48 22.93 0.39
CA TRP A 252 -2.41 23.64 1.07
C TRP A 252 -1.04 23.40 0.44
N MET A 253 -0.75 22.16 0.02
CA MET A 253 0.48 21.82 -0.70
C MET A 253 0.57 22.54 -2.04
N LYS A 254 -0.49 22.48 -2.85
CA LYS A 254 -0.54 23.15 -4.17
C LYS A 254 -0.31 24.66 -4.09
N ARG A 255 -0.78 25.32 -3.03
CA ARG A 255 -0.53 26.76 -2.81
C ARG A 255 0.94 27.10 -2.55
N ARG A 256 1.76 26.12 -2.17
CA ARG A 256 3.18 26.28 -1.83
C ARG A 256 4.13 25.75 -2.91
N GLU A 257 3.60 25.12 -3.96
CA GLU A 257 4.42 24.72 -5.11
C GLU A 257 4.86 25.99 -5.86
N PRO A 258 6.18 26.20 -6.08
CA PRO A 258 6.65 27.29 -6.91
C PRO A 258 6.15 27.08 -8.35
N SER A 259 5.61 28.15 -8.94
CA SER A 259 5.12 28.22 -10.32
C SER A 259 6.22 27.99 -11.35
#